data_AF-X0TT28-F1
#
_entry.id   AF-X0TT28-F1
#
_cell.length_a   1.000
_cell.length_b   1.000
_cell.length_c   1.000
_cell.angle_alpha   90.00
_cell.angle_beta   90.00
_cell.angle_gamma   90.00
#
_symmetry.space_group_name_H-M   'P 1'
#
loop_
_entity.id
_entity.type
_entity.pdbx_description
1 polymer ?
#
loop_
_entity_poly.entity_id
_entity_poly.type
_entity_poly.pdbx_seq_one_letter_code
_entity_poly.pdbx_strand_id
1 'polypeptide(L)'
;TWFVGTNTGGLYLTEDSGLTWANTQGALPVTINEVDEIIFFDDTVGYMSARDGAAHSLIFRTIDGGATWYVLPEGSGTIPDNDQINMLAVCADQNIVWGGGLGADGADGIIVKAA
;
A
#
# COMPACT_ATOMS: atom_id res chain seq x y z
N THR A 1 -11.53 11.16 7.05
CA THR A 1 -11.58 9.69 6.94
C THR A 1 -10.23 9.14 7.35
N TRP A 2 -10.18 7.97 8.00
CA TRP A 2 -8.91 7.31 8.35
C TRP A 2 -8.95 5.85 7.95
N PHE A 3 -7.81 5.36 7.48
CA PHE A 3 -7.58 3.93 7.25
C PHE A 3 -6.69 3.34 8.34
N VAL A 4 -6.95 2.09 8.68
CA VAL A 4 -6.08 1.28 9.53
C VAL A 4 -5.88 -0.07 8.86
N GLY A 5 -4.62 -0.45 8.72
CA GLY A 5 -4.20 -1.78 8.32
C GLY A 5 -3.79 -2.63 9.52
N THR A 6 -3.81 -3.95 9.39
CA THR A 6 -3.37 -4.88 10.43
C THR A 6 -2.25 -5.80 9.96
N ASN A 7 -1.54 -6.39 10.93
CA ASN A 7 -0.54 -7.45 10.68
C ASN A 7 -1.15 -8.83 10.36
N THR A 8 -2.44 -8.86 10.06
CA THR A 8 -3.20 -10.04 9.63
C THR A 8 -3.97 -9.77 8.33
N GLY A 9 -3.62 -8.69 7.62
CA GLY A 9 -4.16 -8.34 6.32
C GLY A 9 -5.48 -7.60 6.36
N GLY A 10 -5.97 -7.26 7.55
CA GLY A 10 -7.18 -6.48 7.75
C GLY A 10 -7.00 -5.05 7.23
N LEU A 11 -7.99 -4.55 6.50
CA LEU A 11 -8.07 -3.16 6.07
C LEU A 11 -9.42 -2.61 6.53
N TYR A 12 -9.36 -1.51 7.28
CA TYR A 12 -10.54 -0.89 7.87
C TYR A 12 -10.56 0.61 7.58
N LEU A 13 -11.76 1.12 7.32
CA LEU A 13 -12.04 2.54 7.10
C LEU A 13 -13.00 3.05 8.17
N THR A 14 -12.73 4.24 8.67
CA THR A 14 -13.70 5.03 9.44
C THR A 14 -14.01 6.35 8.73
N GLU A 15 -15.30 6.69 8.72
CA GLU A 15 -15.84 7.95 8.22
C GLU A 15 -16.34 8.87 9.36
N ASP A 16 -16.38 8.36 10.59
CA ASP A 16 -16.97 9.02 11.75
C ASP A 16 -15.96 9.22 12.89
N SER A 17 -14.70 9.50 12.53
CA SER A 17 -13.60 9.77 13.46
C SER A 17 -13.29 8.60 14.41
N GLY A 18 -13.50 7.36 13.95
CA GLY A 18 -13.14 6.13 14.66
C GLY A 18 -14.24 5.57 15.56
N LEU A 19 -15.47 6.09 15.48
CA LEU A 19 -16.61 5.55 16.24
C LEU A 19 -17.08 4.20 15.67
N THR A 20 -17.07 4.08 14.33
CA THR A 20 -17.35 2.84 13.61
C THR A 20 -16.30 2.58 12.53
N TRP A 21 -16.12 1.29 12.23
CA TRP A 21 -15.13 0.81 11.28
C TRP A 21 -15.76 -0.20 10.32
N ALA A 22 -15.62 0.04 9.03
CA ALA A 22 -16.01 -0.89 7.96
C ALA A 22 -14.79 -1.70 7.52
N ASN A 23 -14.93 -3.02 7.36
CA ASN A 23 -13.92 -3.84 6.69
C ASN A 23 -13.98 -3.57 5.19
N THR A 24 -12.87 -3.11 4.61
CA THR A 24 -12.76 -2.76 3.20
C THR A 24 -11.77 -3.65 2.44
N GLN A 25 -11.41 -4.83 2.97
CA GLN A 25 -10.54 -5.78 2.28
C GLN A 25 -11.08 -6.19 0.90
N GLY A 26 -12.41 -6.18 0.71
CA GLY A 26 -13.05 -6.47 -0.58
C GLY A 26 -12.79 -5.42 -1.67
N ALA A 27 -12.21 -4.26 -1.34
CA ALA A 27 -11.78 -3.25 -2.31
C ALA A 27 -10.38 -3.52 -2.87
N LEU A 28 -9.65 -4.49 -2.29
CA LEU A 28 -8.32 -4.87 -2.76
C LEU A 28 -8.42 -5.87 -3.92
N PRO A 29 -7.56 -5.74 -4.94
CA PRO A 29 -7.55 -6.65 -6.09
C PRO A 29 -6.92 -8.01 -5.77
N VAL A 30 -6.21 -8.11 -4.65
CA VAL A 30 -5.54 -9.33 -4.16
C VAL A 30 -5.65 -9.43 -2.65
N THR A 31 -5.56 -10.65 -2.13
CA THR A 31 -5.46 -10.89 -0.69
C THR A 31 -4.08 -10.45 -0.18
N ILE A 32 -4.06 -9.77 0.96
CA ILE A 32 -2.85 -9.38 1.68
C ILE A 32 -2.85 -10.00 3.08
N ASN A 33 -1.67 -10.16 3.67
CA ASN A 33 -1.45 -10.73 5.00
C ASN A 33 -0.98 -9.70 6.03
N GLU A 34 -0.43 -8.58 5.58
CA GLU A 34 0.07 -7.52 6.45
C GLU A 34 0.02 -6.20 5.69
N VAL A 35 -0.46 -5.14 6.35
CA VAL A 35 -0.34 -3.77 5.86
C VAL A 35 0.82 -3.11 6.61
N ASP A 36 1.81 -2.61 5.87
CA ASP A 36 2.99 -1.97 6.43
C ASP A 36 2.79 -0.46 6.58
N GLU A 37 2.33 0.24 5.54
CA GLU A 37 2.05 1.67 5.60
C GLU A 37 0.89 2.08 4.69
N ILE A 38 0.17 3.14 5.10
CA ILE A 38 -0.83 3.83 4.30
C ILE A 38 -0.52 5.32 4.35
N ILE A 39 -0.33 5.95 3.18
CA ILE A 39 -0.12 7.41 3.05
C ILE A 39 -1.05 7.99 1.99
N PHE A 40 -1.47 9.23 2.18
CA PHE A 40 -2.31 9.95 1.22
C PHE A 40 -1.60 11.22 0.74
N PHE A 41 -1.68 11.47 -0.56
CA PHE A 41 -1.25 12.74 -1.15
C PHE A 41 -2.30 13.82 -0.92
N ASP A 42 -3.57 13.46 -1.11
CA ASP A 42 -4.75 14.29 -0.83
C ASP A 42 -5.96 13.40 -0.44
N ASP A 43 -7.18 13.95 -0.43
CA ASP A 43 -8.38 13.23 -0.02
C ASP A 43 -8.80 12.09 -0.97
N THR A 44 -8.26 12.03 -2.20
CA THR A 44 -8.63 11.03 -3.21
C THR A 44 -7.49 10.10 -3.60
N VAL A 45 -6.26 10.63 -3.69
CA VAL A 45 -5.08 9.86 -4.09
C VAL A 45 -4.29 9.38 -2.89
N GLY A 46 -4.21 8.06 -2.75
CA GLY A 46 -3.51 7.41 -1.66
C GLY A 46 -2.73 6.18 -2.10
N TYR A 47 -1.82 5.76 -1.23
CA TYR A 47 -0.92 4.64 -1.43
C TYR A 47 -0.87 3.76 -0.19
N MET A 48 -0.64 2.47 -0.41
CA MET A 48 -0.48 1.50 0.66
C MET A 48 0.62 0.51 0.29
N SER A 49 1.49 0.15 1.23
CA SER A 49 2.37 -1.01 1.10
C SER A 49 1.82 -2.16 1.94
N ALA A 50 1.75 -3.35 1.35
CA ALA A 50 1.23 -4.52 2.02
C ALA A 50 1.84 -5.81 1.44
N ARG A 51 1.92 -6.86 2.26
CA ARG A 51 2.53 -8.15 1.89
C ARG A 51 1.48 -9.15 1.50
N ASP A 52 1.72 -9.92 0.44
CA ASP A 52 0.80 -10.93 -0.08
C ASP A 52 1.02 -12.33 0.54
N GLY A 53 1.98 -12.46 1.45
CA GLY A 53 2.31 -13.72 2.12
C GLY A 53 3.34 -14.59 1.41
N ALA A 54 3.75 -14.26 0.18
CA ALA A 54 4.82 -14.93 -0.54
C ALA A 54 6.20 -14.29 -0.28
N ALA A 55 6.34 -13.57 0.84
CA ALA A 55 7.49 -12.73 1.20
C ALA A 55 7.72 -11.52 0.27
N HIS A 56 6.75 -11.13 -0.55
CA HIS A 56 6.86 -9.95 -1.41
C HIS A 56 5.93 -8.85 -0.89
N SER A 57 6.42 -7.61 -0.85
CA SER A 57 5.53 -6.46 -0.69
C SER A 57 5.02 -6.00 -2.04
N LEU A 58 3.78 -5.52 -2.03
CA LEU A 58 3.12 -4.84 -3.11
C LEU A 58 2.93 -3.37 -2.70
N ILE A 59 2.91 -2.49 -3.70
CA ILE A 59 2.47 -1.10 -3.52
C ILE A 59 1.12 -0.97 -4.22
N PHE A 60 0.13 -0.44 -3.50
CA PHE A 60 -1.20 -0.16 -4.00
C PHE A 60 -1.39 1.34 -4.19
N ARG A 61 -2.27 1.72 -5.11
CA ARG A 61 -2.76 3.07 -5.33
C ARG A 61 -4.28 3.11 -5.30
N THR A 62 -4.84 4.17 -4.73
CA THR A 62 -6.23 4.58 -4.92
C THR A 62 -6.27 5.97 -5.53
N ILE A 63 -7.33 6.26 -6.30
CA ILE A 63 -7.63 7.59 -6.86
C ILE A 63 -9.06 8.04 -6.50
N ASP A 64 -9.72 7.30 -5.62
CA ASP A 64 -11.12 7.51 -5.21
C ASP A 64 -11.29 7.45 -3.68
N GLY A 65 -10.24 7.80 -2.93
CA GLY A 65 -10.28 7.87 -1.46
C GLY A 65 -10.28 6.50 -0.78
N GLY A 66 -9.82 5.46 -1.49
CA GLY A 66 -9.71 4.09 -1.01
C GLY A 66 -10.98 3.26 -1.19
N ALA A 67 -11.93 3.73 -2.01
CA ALA A 67 -13.09 2.93 -2.42
C ALA A 67 -12.68 1.79 -3.37
N THR A 68 -11.65 2.01 -4.19
CA THR A 68 -10.97 0.97 -4.97
C THR A 68 -9.45 1.14 -4.91
N TRP A 69 -8.74 0.02 -5.03
CA TRP A 69 -7.27 -0.04 -5.02
C TRP A 69 -6.73 -0.79 -6.24
N TYR A 70 -5.56 -0.36 -6.71
CA TYR A 70 -4.84 -0.93 -7.84
C TYR A 70 -3.42 -1.29 -7.41
N VAL A 71 -2.90 -2.44 -7.86
CA VAL A 71 -1.49 -2.80 -7.65
C VAL A 71 -0.63 -2.00 -8.61
N LEU A 72 0.46 -1.43 -8.11
CA LEU A 72 1.47 -0.76 -8.92
C LEU A 72 2.65 -1.68 -9.27
N PRO A 73 3.27 -1.50 -10.45
CA PRO A 73 2.82 -0.60 -11.53
C PRO A 73 1.52 -1.10 -12.18
N GLU A 74 0.66 -0.17 -12.59
CA GLU A 74 -0.59 -0.51 -13.27
C GLU A 74 -0.31 -1.10 -14.67
N GLY A 75 -0.90 -2.25 -14.98
CA GLY A 75 -0.75 -2.93 -16.28
C GLY A 75 0.26 -4.08 -16.26
N SER A 76 1.25 -4.05 -17.16
CA SER A 76 2.27 -5.10 -17.26
C SER A 76 3.59 -4.65 -16.64
N GLY A 77 3.88 -5.14 -15.44
CA GLY A 77 5.14 -4.89 -14.75
C GLY A 77 5.06 -5.38 -13.31
N THR A 78 6.22 -5.41 -12.66
CA THR A 78 6.34 -5.66 -11.22
C THR A 78 7.31 -4.63 -10.66
N ILE A 79 7.15 -4.28 -9.39
CA ILE A 79 8.27 -3.67 -8.66
C ILE A 79 9.39 -4.73 -8.51
N PRO A 80 10.66 -4.32 -8.34
CA PRO A 80 11.75 -5.25 -8.10
C PRO A 80 11.47 -6.19 -6.92
N ASP A 81 12.05 -7.40 -6.97
CA ASP A 81 11.95 -8.37 -5.89
C ASP A 81 12.42 -7.74 -4.57
N ASN A 82 11.62 -7.93 -3.52
CA ASN A 82 11.80 -7.32 -2.21
C ASN A 82 11.22 -8.24 -1.15
N ASP A 83 11.79 -8.20 0.05
CA ASP A 83 11.24 -8.88 1.23
C ASP A 83 10.20 -7.99 1.93
N GLN A 84 10.45 -6.67 1.95
CA GLN A 84 9.59 -5.71 2.63
C GLN A 84 9.69 -4.33 1.99
N ILE A 85 8.55 -3.64 1.84
CA ILE A 85 8.45 -2.20 1.63
C ILE A 85 7.70 -1.61 2.82
N ASN A 86 8.45 -1.16 3.83
CA ASN A 86 7.91 -0.72 5.11
C ASN A 86 7.76 0.80 5.23
N MET A 87 8.17 1.53 4.20
CA MET A 87 8.02 2.97 4.14
C MET A 87 7.70 3.42 2.72
N LEU A 88 6.86 4.44 2.60
CA LEU A 88 6.39 5.09 1.40
C LEU A 88 6.60 6.59 1.53
N ALA A 89 6.88 7.25 0.42
CA ALA A 89 6.97 8.70 0.36
C ALA A 89 6.36 9.24 -0.95
N VAL A 90 5.51 10.25 -0.82
CA VAL A 90 4.91 11.02 -1.91
C VAL A 90 4.93 12.50 -1.53
N CYS A 91 5.44 13.39 -2.40
CA CYS A 91 5.68 14.79 -2.00
C CYS A 91 5.59 15.84 -3.13
N ALA A 92 5.45 15.46 -4.41
CA ALA A 92 5.44 16.45 -5.51
C ALA A 92 4.50 16.09 -6.67
N ASP A 93 4.48 14.82 -7.06
CA ASP A 93 3.61 14.30 -8.11
C ASP A 93 2.77 13.18 -7.52
N GLN A 94 1.44 13.34 -7.57
CA GLN A 94 0.47 12.34 -7.12
C GLN A 94 0.49 11.03 -7.93
N ASN A 95 1.31 10.96 -8.99
CA ASN A 95 1.52 9.76 -9.78
C ASN A 95 2.85 9.08 -9.45
N ILE A 96 3.65 9.59 -8.50
CA ILE A 96 4.94 9.00 -8.14
C ILE A 96 5.00 8.75 -6.65
N VAL A 97 5.13 7.49 -6.27
CA VAL A 97 5.45 7.07 -4.90
C VAL A 97 6.80 6.37 -4.88
N TRP A 98 7.57 6.63 -3.83
CA TRP A 98 8.79 5.91 -3.53
C TRP A 98 8.54 4.95 -2.38
N GLY A 99 8.97 3.70 -2.53
CA GLY A 99 8.97 2.71 -1.47
C GLY A 99 10.39 2.44 -0.99
N GLY A 100 10.60 2.36 0.32
CA GLY A 100 11.85 1.94 0.95
C GLY A 100 11.64 0.68 1.77
N GLY A 101 12.62 -0.21 1.78
CA GLY A 101 12.62 -1.37 2.66
C GLY A 101 13.79 -2.32 2.42
N LEU A 102 13.52 -3.64 2.47
CA LEU A 102 14.52 -4.70 2.42
C LEU A 102 14.51 -5.39 1.04
N GLY A 103 15.68 -5.51 0.42
CA GLY A 103 15.87 -6.27 -0.81
C GLY A 103 15.64 -7.77 -0.60
N ALA A 104 15.36 -8.51 -1.67
CA ALA A 104 15.03 -9.94 -1.60
C ALA A 104 16.17 -10.87 -1.13
N ASP A 105 17.40 -10.37 -1.02
CA ASP A 105 18.53 -11.13 -0.47
C ASP A 105 18.65 -11.02 1.05
N GLY A 106 17.78 -10.22 1.68
CA GLY A 106 17.74 -9.97 3.12
C GLY A 106 19.00 -9.29 3.67
N ALA A 107 19.90 -8.80 2.81
CA ALA A 107 21.20 -8.26 3.18
C ALA A 107 21.33 -6.76 2.87
N ASP A 108 20.63 -6.27 1.86
CA ASP A 108 20.64 -4.86 1.47
C ASP A 108 19.27 -4.17 1.54
N GLY A 109 19.32 -2.84 1.64
CA GLY A 109 18.11 -2.02 1.57
C GLY A 109 17.75 -1.73 0.11
N ILE A 110 16.45 -1.63 -0.17
CA ILE A 110 15.93 -1.27 -1.48
C ILE A 110 15.18 0.06 -1.45
N ILE A 111 15.30 0.82 -2.53
CA ILE A 111 14.40 1.93 -2.85
C ILE A 111 13.78 1.64 -4.21
N VAL A 112 12.45 1.63 -4.26
CA VAL A 112 11.66 1.41 -5.47
C VAL A 112 10.91 2.68 -5.85
N LYS A 113 10.81 2.95 -7.15
CA LYS A 113 9.90 3.94 -7.70
C LYS A 113 8.68 3.21 -8.26
N ALA A 114 7.48 3.57 -7.82
CA ALA A 114 6.25 3.14 -8.43
C ALA A 114 5.52 4.36 -9.02
N ALA A 115 5.14 4.24 -10.29
CA ALA A 115 4.50 5.30 -11.08
C ALA A 115 3.57 4.69 -12.13
#